data_AF-A0A847E2H2-F1
#
_entry.id   AF-A0A847E2H2-F1
#
_cell.length_a   1.000
_cell.length_b   1.000
_cell.length_c   1.000
_cell.angle_alpha   90.00
_cell.angle_beta   90.00
_cell.angle_gamma   90.00
#
_symmetry.space_group_name_H-M   'P 1'
#
loop_
_entity.id
_entity.type
_entity.pdbx_description
1 polymer ?
#
loop_
_entity_poly.entity_id
_entity_poly.type
_entity_poly.pdbx_seq_one_letter_code
_entity_poly.pdbx_strand_id
1 'polypeptide(L)'
;MILKKPYAILIKNFKKIHLLLSVLLIFLAFQNTTLLKFFNEYIESGRYSTVTSSLAKTYLNFPIFLATIVIVLISIVIFILMRQKKKPTIIYLLMIGFYLGLFIYYIQSYFLLDSLEFNPIDPRTIRALRDLCTIITYSQYVLTLAMLVRAVGFDIKKFNFGEDLSELQIDVSDNEEFELTVGVDPSKISRKVRKSRREFKYFLLENKFIIILMSGTVLFIVGIFMFFNYKFVNKVYSLNEPFNSNNFVIEVKKAQQTSLNQRGESIATLNKTYIVVSLNLTNLSKDANSIKTDDLSLEIENKAYKPIISLYDKFIDLGNGLNNQKLVQNQTGEYIIVFEIEKEYLNKDIILRYCYKSEIKKGTVKQYFNKVKLPVSKEKSKEIIAKSSLASELDFKIEPLYNSKLIIDYFVFNNKHTYEMLQCFEKQCFTEIRTLVNQQTGKKILKLQTNYLADKKIIIKEAENIQQILKNYGFLEYEVNSKKYSLKLIDVTPKNIKGKDLFFQVPEGLENANSLKLIIQIRTKRYEYQLK
;
A
#
# COMPACT_ATOMS: atom_id res chain seq x y z
N MET A 1 30.51 -55.95 18.46
CA MET A 1 30.34 -54.68 17.72
C MET A 1 30.40 -53.54 18.73
N ILE A 2 31.41 -52.68 18.64
CA ILE A 2 31.60 -51.56 19.58
C ILE A 2 30.68 -50.42 19.15
N LEU A 3 29.68 -50.10 19.98
CA LEU A 3 28.73 -49.01 19.81
C LEU A 3 29.45 -47.65 19.86
N LYS A 4 29.47 -46.91 18.74
CA LYS A 4 29.94 -45.52 18.72
C LYS A 4 28.84 -44.59 19.22
N LYS A 5 29.12 -43.86 20.32
CA LYS A 5 28.19 -42.89 20.92
C LYS A 5 27.68 -41.87 19.87
N PRO A 6 26.41 -41.45 19.90
CA PRO A 6 25.77 -40.60 18.87
C PRO A 6 26.45 -39.25 18.63
N TYR A 7 27.23 -38.78 19.60
CA TYR A 7 28.01 -37.55 19.53
C TYR A 7 29.28 -37.63 18.70
N ALA A 8 29.67 -38.83 18.23
CA ALA A 8 30.91 -39.05 17.47
C ALA A 8 30.96 -38.22 16.18
N ILE A 9 29.81 -38.01 15.51
CA ILE A 9 29.71 -37.19 14.29
C ILE A 9 29.94 -35.71 14.62
N LEU A 10 29.33 -35.20 15.69
CA LEU A 10 29.50 -33.82 16.16
C LEU A 10 30.94 -33.55 16.60
N ILE A 11 31.59 -34.53 17.24
CA ILE A 11 32.99 -34.43 17.67
C ILE A 11 33.92 -34.47 16.46
N LYS A 12 33.71 -35.39 15.51
CA LYS A 12 34.52 -35.50 14.28
C LYS A 12 34.46 -34.21 13.45
N ASN A 13 33.34 -33.51 13.48
CA ASN A 13 33.12 -32.27 12.74
C ASN A 13 33.15 -31.01 13.61
N PHE A 14 33.65 -31.07 14.85
CA PHE A 14 33.54 -29.99 15.82
C PHE A 14 34.12 -28.66 15.31
N LYS A 15 35.32 -28.68 14.71
CA LYS A 15 35.95 -27.49 14.10
C LYS A 15 35.11 -26.91 12.96
N LYS A 16 34.55 -27.77 12.09
CA LYS A 16 33.70 -27.36 10.96
C LYS A 16 32.40 -26.71 11.42
N ILE A 17 31.78 -27.25 12.48
CA ILE A 17 30.56 -26.68 13.08
C ILE A 17 30.85 -25.29 13.67
N HIS A 18 32.00 -25.13 14.34
CA HIS A 18 32.41 -23.83 14.88
C HIS A 18 32.76 -22.83 13.78
N LEU A 19 33.38 -23.27 12.70
CA LEU A 19 33.65 -22.43 11.54
C LEU A 19 32.35 -21.93 10.88
N LEU A 20 31.38 -22.82 10.67
CA LEU A 20 30.05 -22.46 10.17
C LEU A 20 29.37 -21.43 11.08
N LEU A 21 29.43 -21.65 12.40
CA LEU A 21 28.89 -20.71 13.37
C LEU A 21 29.60 -19.35 13.27
N SER A 22 30.94 -19.33 13.23
CA SER A 22 31.72 -18.10 13.09
C SER A 22 31.34 -17.30 11.84
N VAL A 23 31.11 -17.95 10.70
CA VAL A 23 30.65 -17.27 9.47
C VAL A 23 29.32 -16.56 9.69
N LEU A 24 28.35 -17.23 10.34
CA LEU A 24 27.05 -16.63 10.66
C LEU A 24 27.18 -15.45 11.64
N LEU A 25 28.06 -15.58 12.64
CA LEU A 25 28.33 -14.53 13.63
C LEU A 25 28.96 -13.29 12.98
N ILE A 26 29.93 -13.48 12.07
CA ILE A 26 30.55 -12.41 11.28
C ILE A 26 29.51 -11.72 10.40
N PHE A 27 28.67 -12.49 9.70
CA PHE A 27 27.59 -11.94 8.89
C PHE A 27 26.68 -11.03 9.72
N LEU A 28 26.20 -11.49 10.88
CA LEU A 28 25.35 -10.67 11.74
C LEU A 28 26.09 -9.46 12.32
N ALA A 29 27.40 -9.56 12.58
CA ALA A 29 28.18 -8.46 13.14
C ALA A 29 28.31 -7.31 12.12
N PHE A 30 28.49 -7.67 10.84
CA PHE A 30 28.45 -6.71 9.73
C PHE A 30 27.08 -6.04 9.61
N GLN A 31 25.99 -6.80 9.73
CA GLN A 31 24.62 -6.26 9.66
C GLN A 31 24.32 -5.31 10.84
N ASN A 32 24.71 -5.68 12.06
CA ASN A 32 24.55 -4.83 13.25
C ASN A 32 25.36 -3.54 13.16
N THR A 33 26.55 -3.59 12.58
CA THR A 33 27.36 -2.40 12.33
C THR A 33 26.69 -1.47 11.32
N THR A 34 26.04 -2.03 10.30
CA THR A 34 25.29 -1.26 9.30
C THR A 34 24.06 -0.60 9.92
N LEU A 35 23.32 -1.32 10.76
CA LEU A 35 22.18 -0.79 11.52
C LEU A 35 22.62 0.31 12.52
N LEU A 36 23.76 0.12 13.20
CA LEU A 36 24.32 1.12 14.11
C LEU A 36 24.73 2.40 13.38
N LYS A 37 25.40 2.27 12.22
CA LYS A 37 25.75 3.42 11.37
C LYS A 37 24.51 4.21 10.97
N PHE A 38 23.44 3.51 10.55
CA PHE A 38 22.16 4.15 10.25
C PHE A 38 21.64 4.98 11.44
N PHE A 39 21.58 4.41 12.64
CA PHE A 39 21.09 5.15 13.80
C PHE A 39 21.97 6.36 14.13
N ASN A 40 23.29 6.24 14.01
CA ASN A 40 24.20 7.36 14.22
C ASN A 40 23.98 8.49 13.21
N GLU A 41 23.92 8.16 11.93
CA GLU A 41 23.67 9.12 10.84
C GLU A 41 22.30 9.79 10.98
N TYR A 42 21.28 9.04 11.36
CA TYR A 42 19.93 9.56 11.56
C TYR A 42 19.85 10.51 12.76
N ILE A 43 20.54 10.21 13.86
CA ILE A 43 20.60 11.11 15.04
C ILE A 43 21.37 12.38 14.73
N GLU A 44 22.46 12.30 13.97
CA GLU A 44 23.32 13.43 13.63
C GLU A 44 22.65 14.37 12.62
N SER A 45 22.06 13.81 11.56
CA SER A 45 21.52 14.60 10.45
C SER A 45 20.01 14.86 10.52
N GLY A 46 19.29 14.13 11.39
CA GLY A 46 17.82 14.13 11.43
C GLY A 46 17.16 13.60 10.16
N ARG A 47 17.94 12.97 9.27
CA ARG A 47 17.52 12.57 7.92
C ARG A 47 18.05 11.17 7.61
N TYR A 48 17.42 10.52 6.64
CA TYR A 48 17.90 9.25 6.08
C TYR A 48 17.83 9.30 4.55
N SER A 49 18.67 8.50 3.88
CA SER A 49 18.63 8.37 2.42
C SER A 49 17.37 7.59 2.03
N THR A 50 16.52 8.19 1.19
CA THR A 50 15.32 7.51 0.66
C THR A 50 15.75 6.49 -0.39
N VAL A 51 15.92 5.24 0.04
CA VAL A 51 16.14 4.10 -0.85
C VAL A 51 14.78 3.65 -1.43
N THR A 52 14.78 3.08 -2.64
CA THR A 52 13.59 2.55 -3.36
C THR A 52 12.83 1.41 -2.64
N SER A 53 13.25 1.03 -1.44
CA SER A 53 12.66 -0.02 -0.60
C SER A 53 12.38 0.51 0.79
N SER A 54 11.41 -0.08 1.50
CA SER A 54 11.15 0.33 2.88
C SER A 54 12.42 0.26 3.73
N LEU A 55 12.59 1.26 4.58
CA LEU A 55 13.71 1.47 5.50
C LEU A 55 13.93 0.22 6.36
N ALA A 56 12.86 -0.31 6.94
CA ALA A 56 12.92 -1.52 7.75
C ALA A 56 13.45 -2.74 6.96
N LYS A 57 12.98 -2.94 5.72
CA LYS A 57 13.43 -4.06 4.87
C LYS A 57 14.88 -3.91 4.40
N THR A 58 15.38 -2.69 4.34
CA THR A 58 16.74 -2.39 3.91
C THR A 58 17.76 -2.83 4.97
N TYR A 59 17.50 -2.52 6.24
CA TYR A 59 18.42 -2.83 7.35
C TYR A 59 18.12 -4.14 8.08
N LEU A 60 16.86 -4.62 8.07
CA LEU A 60 16.41 -5.81 8.78
C LEU A 60 15.69 -6.77 7.82
N ASN A 61 16.47 -7.34 6.91
CA ASN A 61 16.00 -8.30 5.92
C ASN A 61 15.87 -9.73 6.49
N PHE A 62 15.16 -10.59 5.75
CA PHE A 62 14.91 -11.97 6.17
C PHE A 62 16.18 -12.78 6.55
N PRO A 63 17.31 -12.71 5.80
CA PRO A 63 18.55 -13.39 6.18
C PRO A 63 19.05 -13.11 7.60
N ILE A 64 18.85 -11.91 8.14
CA ILE A 64 19.26 -11.54 9.50
C ILE A 64 18.49 -12.36 10.55
N PHE A 65 17.16 -12.42 10.42
CA PHE A 65 16.32 -13.22 11.31
C PHE A 65 16.65 -14.70 11.23
N LEU A 66 16.85 -15.21 10.01
CA LEU A 66 17.21 -16.61 9.79
C LEU A 66 18.56 -16.98 10.43
N ALA A 67 19.61 -16.17 10.20
CA ALA A 67 20.93 -16.41 10.77
C ALA A 67 20.90 -16.43 12.31
N THR A 68 20.16 -15.51 12.91
CA THR A 68 19.98 -15.41 14.38
C THR A 68 19.41 -16.70 14.97
N ILE A 69 18.36 -17.23 14.35
CA ILE A 69 17.73 -18.49 14.77
C ILE A 69 18.71 -19.65 14.61
N VAL A 70 19.37 -19.78 13.45
CA VAL A 70 20.35 -20.85 13.19
C VAL A 70 21.48 -20.85 14.21
N ILE A 71 21.97 -19.68 14.63
CA ILE A 71 23.00 -19.55 15.68
C ILE A 71 22.50 -20.10 17.03
N VAL A 72 21.29 -19.75 17.45
CA VAL A 72 20.69 -20.27 18.71
C VAL A 72 20.64 -21.80 18.67
N LEU A 73 20.22 -22.36 17.54
CA LEU A 73 20.04 -23.80 17.38
C LEU A 73 21.36 -24.57 17.42
N ILE A 74 22.36 -24.12 16.65
CA ILE A 74 23.70 -24.70 16.69
C ILE A 74 24.26 -24.58 18.12
N SER A 75 24.03 -23.46 18.80
CA SER A 75 24.47 -23.26 20.18
C SER A 75 23.79 -24.21 21.17
N ILE A 76 22.49 -24.52 21.02
CA ILE A 76 21.78 -25.53 21.82
C ILE A 76 22.38 -26.92 21.59
N VAL A 77 22.62 -27.30 20.34
CA VAL A 77 23.22 -28.60 20.00
C VAL A 77 24.61 -28.74 20.62
N ILE A 78 25.45 -27.70 20.52
CA ILE A 78 26.78 -27.73 21.14
C ILE A 78 26.67 -27.68 22.67
N PHE A 79 25.73 -26.93 23.25
CA PHE A 79 25.50 -26.92 24.70
C PHE A 79 25.19 -28.32 25.24
N ILE A 80 24.28 -29.05 24.59
CA ILE A 80 23.93 -30.43 24.97
C ILE A 80 25.16 -31.34 24.86
N LEU A 81 25.90 -31.24 23.75
CA LEU A 81 27.14 -31.98 23.51
C LEU A 81 28.16 -31.75 24.64
N MET A 82 28.37 -30.49 25.02
CA MET A 82 29.34 -30.10 26.05
C MET A 82 28.90 -30.56 27.43
N ARG A 83 27.60 -30.46 27.75
CA ARG A 83 27.03 -30.96 29.02
C ARG A 83 27.24 -32.46 29.18
N GLN A 84 26.97 -33.24 28.14
CA GLN A 84 27.16 -34.70 28.16
C GLN A 84 28.63 -35.11 28.24
N LYS A 85 29.52 -34.29 27.70
CA LYS A 85 30.98 -34.47 27.80
C LYS A 85 31.59 -33.89 29.07
N LYS A 86 30.77 -33.35 29.98
CA LYS A 86 31.23 -32.67 31.21
C LYS A 86 32.28 -31.58 30.91
N LYS A 87 32.13 -30.89 29.78
CA LYS A 87 32.98 -29.77 29.33
C LYS A 87 32.30 -28.42 29.64
N PRO A 88 33.04 -27.29 29.67
CA PRO A 88 32.46 -25.98 30.00
C PRO A 88 31.35 -25.58 29.02
N THR A 89 30.16 -25.28 29.58
CA THR A 89 28.93 -24.96 28.83
C THR A 89 28.57 -23.48 28.81
N ILE A 90 29.17 -22.67 29.69
CA ILE A 90 28.80 -21.27 29.98
C ILE A 90 28.73 -20.43 28.71
N ILE A 91 29.74 -20.51 27.84
CA ILE A 91 29.79 -19.71 26.60
C ILE A 91 28.59 -20.02 25.69
N TYR A 92 28.15 -21.28 25.57
CA TYR A 92 27.01 -21.62 24.73
C TYR A 92 25.68 -21.20 25.36
N LEU A 93 25.58 -21.22 26.70
CA LEU A 93 24.42 -20.68 27.41
C LEU A 93 24.30 -19.16 27.21
N LEU A 94 25.42 -18.45 27.30
CA LEU A 94 25.48 -17.00 27.03
C LEU A 94 25.12 -16.70 25.58
N MET A 95 25.63 -17.47 24.61
CA MET A 95 25.24 -17.36 23.20
C MET A 95 23.73 -17.52 23.01
N ILE A 96 23.12 -18.54 23.61
CA ILE A 96 21.67 -18.76 23.51
C ILE A 96 20.91 -17.54 24.04
N GLY A 97 21.22 -17.07 25.25
CA GLY A 97 20.55 -15.92 25.85
C GLY A 97 20.74 -14.64 25.04
N PHE A 98 21.97 -14.37 24.59
CA PHE A 98 22.30 -13.19 23.80
C PHE A 98 21.55 -13.17 22.46
N TYR A 99 21.55 -14.27 21.71
CA TYR A 99 20.90 -14.31 20.39
C TYR A 99 19.37 -14.37 20.47
N LEU A 100 18.79 -14.84 21.59
CA LEU A 100 17.36 -14.66 21.87
C LEU A 100 17.02 -13.18 22.14
N GLY A 101 17.83 -12.49 22.94
CA GLY A 101 17.68 -11.05 23.16
C GLY A 101 17.86 -10.24 21.87
N LEU A 102 18.83 -10.61 21.04
CA LEU A 102 19.08 -9.99 19.74
C LEU A 102 17.89 -10.17 18.78
N PHE A 103 17.24 -11.33 18.80
CA PHE A 103 16.05 -11.58 18.00
C PHE A 103 14.90 -10.64 18.39
N ILE A 104 14.67 -10.46 19.69
CA ILE A 104 13.66 -9.51 20.20
C ILE A 104 14.04 -8.08 19.80
N TYR A 105 15.31 -7.71 19.93
CA TYR A 105 15.81 -6.41 19.51
C TYR A 105 15.56 -6.15 18.02
N TYR A 106 15.80 -7.11 17.13
CA TYR A 106 15.51 -6.97 15.70
C TYR A 106 14.02 -6.76 15.42
N ILE A 107 13.12 -7.45 16.14
CA ILE A 107 11.69 -7.22 15.99
C ILE A 107 11.34 -5.77 16.37
N GLN A 108 11.84 -5.29 17.50
CA GLN A 108 11.58 -3.93 17.97
C GLN A 108 12.13 -2.87 17.02
N SER A 109 13.39 -3.01 16.58
CA SER A 109 14.00 -2.11 15.61
C SER A 109 13.27 -2.13 14.27
N TYR A 110 12.75 -3.29 13.83
CA TYR A 110 11.98 -3.37 12.59
C TYR A 110 10.72 -2.50 12.65
N PHE A 111 9.90 -2.64 13.71
CA PHE A 111 8.68 -1.85 13.87
C PHE A 111 8.98 -0.35 13.99
N LEU A 112 10.06 0.00 14.66
CA LEU A 112 10.46 1.40 14.77
C LEU A 112 10.89 1.98 13.42
N LEU A 113 11.72 1.27 12.66
CA LEU A 113 12.13 1.70 11.31
C LEU A 113 10.93 1.84 10.36
N ASP A 114 9.94 0.94 10.46
CA ASP A 114 8.71 1.01 9.67
C ASP A 114 7.87 2.23 10.06
N SER A 115 7.77 2.53 11.36
CA SER A 115 7.03 3.71 11.86
C SER A 115 7.72 5.04 11.52
N LEU A 116 9.06 5.08 11.52
CA LEU A 116 9.86 6.27 11.15
C LEU A 116 9.57 6.77 9.73
N GLU A 117 9.06 5.92 8.85
CA GLU A 117 8.70 6.29 7.48
C GLU A 117 7.43 7.15 7.41
N PHE A 118 6.55 7.06 8.41
CA PHE A 118 5.23 7.70 8.37
C PHE A 118 5.02 8.69 9.51
N ASN A 119 5.68 8.47 10.65
CA ASN A 119 5.49 9.25 11.86
C ASN A 119 6.84 9.73 12.41
N PRO A 120 6.93 10.99 12.85
CA PRO A 120 8.07 11.42 13.64
C PRO A 120 8.08 10.64 14.96
N ILE A 121 9.22 10.03 15.30
CA ILE A 121 9.40 9.31 16.56
C ILE A 121 10.19 10.17 17.53
N ASP A 122 9.89 10.01 18.83
CA ASP A 122 10.62 10.68 19.90
C ASP A 122 12.14 10.43 19.79
N PRO A 123 12.97 11.49 19.69
CA PRO A 123 14.43 11.38 19.69
C PRO A 123 15.02 10.62 20.88
N ARG A 124 14.30 10.49 22.01
CA ARG A 124 14.73 9.68 23.15
C ARG A 124 14.70 8.19 22.84
N THR A 125 13.65 7.72 22.17
CA THR A 125 13.47 6.30 21.81
C THR A 125 14.54 5.85 20.81
N ILE A 126 14.83 6.71 19.82
CA ILE A 126 15.86 6.45 18.81
C ILE A 126 17.25 6.36 19.44
N ARG A 127 17.59 7.28 20.36
CA ARG A 127 18.86 7.26 21.10
C ARG A 127 19.00 6.00 21.96
N ALA A 128 17.94 5.59 22.66
CA ALA A 128 17.94 4.37 23.46
C ALA A 128 18.20 3.11 22.61
N LEU A 129 17.56 3.01 21.42
CA LEU A 129 17.80 1.90 20.51
C LEU A 129 19.20 1.89 19.92
N ARG A 130 19.76 3.06 19.59
CA ARG A 130 21.16 3.19 19.14
C ARG A 130 22.12 2.73 20.22
N ASP A 131 21.93 3.17 21.47
CA ASP A 131 22.81 2.81 22.58
C ASP A 131 22.75 1.29 22.85
N LEU A 132 21.56 0.71 22.78
CA LEU A 132 21.38 -0.74 22.85
C LEU A 132 22.02 -1.46 21.65
N CYS A 133 21.91 -0.94 20.42
CA CYS A 133 22.58 -1.45 19.23
C CYS A 133 24.10 -1.48 19.41
N THR A 134 24.63 -0.45 20.05
CA THR A 134 26.06 -0.30 20.34
C THR A 134 26.54 -1.40 21.27
N ILE A 135 25.85 -1.60 22.40
CA ILE A 135 26.14 -2.66 23.36
C ILE A 135 26.08 -4.04 22.70
N ILE A 136 25.03 -4.28 21.91
CA ILE A 136 24.83 -5.53 21.14
C ILE A 136 26.02 -5.76 20.19
N THR A 137 26.40 -4.75 19.41
CA THR A 137 27.45 -4.86 18.39
C THR A 137 28.79 -5.22 19.02
N TYR A 138 29.19 -4.54 20.11
CA TYR A 138 30.43 -4.87 20.81
C TYR A 138 30.41 -6.25 21.47
N SER A 139 29.30 -6.60 22.14
CA SER A 139 29.13 -7.92 22.75
C SER A 139 29.23 -9.03 21.70
N GLN A 140 28.69 -8.80 20.52
CA GLN A 140 28.75 -9.75 19.42
C GLN A 140 30.17 -9.93 18.88
N TYR A 141 31.00 -8.89 18.80
CA TYR A 141 32.39 -9.04 18.40
C TYR A 141 33.17 -9.95 19.36
N VAL A 142 32.97 -9.79 20.67
CA VAL A 142 33.59 -10.65 21.69
C VAL A 142 33.19 -12.11 21.50
N LEU A 143 31.89 -12.38 21.29
CA LEU A 143 31.38 -13.72 21.06
C LEU A 143 31.87 -14.33 19.74
N THR A 144 31.98 -13.52 18.68
CA THR A 144 32.50 -13.93 17.39
C THR A 144 33.96 -14.37 17.50
N LEU A 145 34.79 -13.58 18.19
CA LEU A 145 36.18 -13.91 18.45
C LEU A 145 36.32 -15.23 19.25
N ALA A 146 35.52 -15.39 20.30
CA ALA A 146 35.51 -16.61 21.10
C ALA A 146 35.19 -17.87 20.27
N MET A 147 34.27 -17.78 19.32
CA MET A 147 33.93 -18.91 18.44
C MET A 147 34.99 -19.14 17.35
N LEU A 148 35.63 -18.09 16.83
CA LEU A 148 36.74 -18.21 15.88
C LEU A 148 37.93 -18.95 16.49
N VAL A 149 38.33 -18.62 17.72
CA VAL A 149 39.41 -19.34 18.44
C VAL A 149 39.09 -20.84 18.52
N ARG A 150 37.83 -21.20 18.83
CA ARG A 150 37.37 -22.59 18.86
C ARG A 150 37.28 -23.25 17.49
N ALA A 151 37.00 -22.49 16.43
CA ALA A 151 36.91 -22.99 15.06
C ALA A 151 38.29 -23.39 14.51
N VAL A 152 39.30 -22.54 14.72
CA VAL A 152 40.68 -22.81 14.33
C VAL A 152 41.27 -23.93 15.21
N GLY A 153 40.82 -24.02 16.47
CA GLY A 153 41.38 -24.94 17.45
C GLY A 153 42.73 -24.46 17.97
N PHE A 154 42.94 -23.14 17.96
CA PHE A 154 44.15 -22.49 18.42
C PHE A 154 44.20 -22.57 19.96
N ASP A 155 45.10 -23.39 20.49
CA ASP A 155 45.36 -23.48 21.93
C ASP A 155 46.42 -22.45 22.31
N ILE A 156 45.99 -21.29 22.80
CA ILE A 156 46.86 -20.17 23.19
C ILE A 156 47.92 -20.61 24.23
N LYS A 157 47.70 -21.73 24.93
CA LYS A 157 48.62 -22.27 25.94
C LYS A 157 49.63 -23.30 25.43
N LYS A 158 49.51 -23.82 24.19
CA LYS A 158 50.33 -24.96 23.69
C LYS A 158 51.01 -24.69 22.34
N PHE A 159 51.54 -23.49 22.15
CA PHE A 159 52.24 -23.16 20.92
C PHE A 159 53.72 -23.59 21.02
N ASN A 160 54.04 -24.80 20.55
CA ASN A 160 55.43 -25.27 20.40
C ASN A 160 55.61 -25.94 19.03
N PHE A 161 56.22 -25.23 18.08
CA PHE A 161 56.33 -25.64 16.67
C PHE A 161 57.22 -26.88 16.40
N GLY A 162 57.94 -27.37 17.40
CA GLY A 162 58.90 -28.47 17.22
C GLY A 162 58.28 -29.87 17.15
N GLU A 163 57.10 -30.08 17.73
CA GLU A 163 56.49 -31.43 17.86
C GLU A 163 55.42 -31.73 16.79
N ASP A 164 54.81 -30.71 16.16
CA ASP A 164 53.77 -30.91 15.12
C ASP A 164 54.33 -31.31 13.74
N LEU A 165 55.65 -31.31 13.56
CA LEU A 165 56.33 -31.75 12.33
C LEU A 165 56.60 -33.26 12.28
N SER A 166 56.53 -33.97 13.42
CA SER A 166 56.85 -35.41 13.50
C SER A 166 55.64 -36.35 13.40
N GLU A 167 54.40 -35.83 13.42
CA GLU A 167 53.17 -36.60 13.20
C GLU A 167 52.74 -36.69 11.72
N LEU A 168 53.54 -36.15 10.79
CA LEU A 168 53.34 -36.22 9.33
C LEU A 168 54.33 -37.20 8.67
N GLN A 169 54.43 -38.42 9.19
CA GLN A 169 54.88 -39.56 8.39
C GLN A 169 53.67 -40.41 8.04
N ILE A 170 53.32 -40.37 6.76
CA ILE A 170 52.26 -41.17 6.15
C ILE A 170 52.84 -42.59 5.99
N ASP A 171 52.27 -43.55 6.71
CA ASP A 171 52.57 -44.96 6.54
C ASP A 171 51.95 -45.45 5.22
N VAL A 172 52.78 -46.02 4.36
CA VAL A 172 52.44 -46.53 3.03
C VAL A 172 52.08 -48.00 3.19
N SER A 173 50.88 -48.29 3.66
CA SER A 173 50.31 -49.64 3.66
C SER A 173 48.86 -49.61 3.17
N ASP A 174 48.70 -49.48 1.86
CA ASP A 174 47.51 -49.95 1.13
C ASP A 174 47.83 -49.97 -0.37
N ASN A 175 48.82 -50.78 -0.75
CA ASN A 175 48.96 -51.32 -2.11
C ASN A 175 48.46 -52.77 -2.08
N GLU A 176 47.15 -52.96 -1.95
CA GLU A 176 46.51 -54.21 -2.35
C GLU A 176 45.78 -53.97 -3.68
N GLU A 177 46.26 -54.65 -4.72
CA GLU A 177 45.57 -54.78 -5.99
C GLU A 177 44.26 -55.54 -5.78
N PHE A 178 43.14 -54.98 -6.25
CA PHE A 178 41.86 -55.67 -6.31
C PHE A 178 41.43 -55.86 -7.76
N GLU A 179 41.31 -57.12 -8.17
CA GLU A 179 40.72 -57.50 -9.45
C GLU A 179 39.25 -57.10 -9.53
N LEU A 180 38.94 -56.29 -10.53
CA LEU A 180 37.60 -55.79 -10.82
C LEU A 180 36.78 -56.86 -11.56
N THR A 181 36.11 -57.75 -10.83
CA THR A 181 35.04 -58.56 -11.42
C THR A 181 33.78 -57.71 -11.63
N VAL A 182 33.57 -57.29 -12.88
CA VAL A 182 32.37 -56.54 -13.29
C VAL A 182 31.20 -57.51 -13.41
N GLY A 183 30.50 -57.70 -12.29
CA GLY A 183 29.20 -58.39 -12.24
C GLY A 183 28.29 -57.68 -11.23
N VAL A 184 27.30 -56.94 -11.71
CA VAL A 184 26.30 -56.29 -10.86
C VAL A 184 25.29 -57.33 -10.39
N ASP A 185 25.56 -57.96 -9.26
CA ASP A 185 24.65 -58.92 -8.63
C ASP A 185 23.50 -58.17 -7.93
N PRO A 186 22.24 -58.25 -8.43
CA PRO A 186 21.10 -57.54 -7.86
C PRO A 186 20.82 -57.95 -6.41
N SER A 187 21.19 -59.18 -6.05
CA SER A 187 20.99 -59.73 -4.70
C SER A 187 21.91 -59.03 -3.68
N LYS A 188 23.17 -58.77 -4.03
CA LYS A 188 24.15 -58.00 -3.23
C LYS A 188 23.71 -56.55 -3.03
N ILE A 189 23.18 -55.90 -4.06
CA ILE A 189 22.62 -54.54 -3.96
C ILE A 189 21.44 -54.53 -3.00
N SER A 190 20.48 -55.45 -3.16
CA SER A 190 19.31 -55.52 -2.29
C SER A 190 19.69 -55.75 -0.82
N ARG A 191 20.76 -56.52 -0.57
CA ARG A 191 21.29 -56.79 0.77
C ARG A 191 21.96 -55.56 1.38
N LYS A 192 22.69 -54.78 0.58
CA LYS A 192 23.31 -53.51 0.96
C LYS A 192 22.25 -52.45 1.29
N VAL A 193 21.17 -52.38 0.50
CA VAL A 193 20.03 -51.49 0.73
C VAL A 193 19.27 -51.87 2.00
N ARG A 194 18.98 -53.16 2.23
CA ARG A 194 18.33 -53.64 3.47
C ARG A 194 19.18 -53.37 4.70
N LYS A 195 20.51 -53.55 4.60
CA LYS A 195 21.46 -53.20 5.66
C LYS A 195 21.46 -51.70 5.93
N SER A 196 21.57 -50.87 4.90
CA SER A 196 21.51 -49.40 5.00
C SER A 196 20.19 -48.91 5.60
N ARG A 197 19.04 -49.48 5.21
CA ARG A 197 17.73 -49.16 5.79
C ARG A 197 17.63 -49.50 7.27
N ARG A 198 18.19 -50.64 7.71
CA ARG A 198 18.27 -50.97 9.14
C ARG A 198 19.17 -50.01 9.90
N GLU A 199 20.36 -49.73 9.37
CA GLU A 199 21.31 -48.81 10.00
C GLU A 199 20.72 -47.40 10.11
N PHE A 200 19.98 -46.93 9.11
CA PHE A 200 19.23 -45.68 9.15
C PHE A 200 18.10 -45.71 10.19
N LYS A 201 17.33 -46.80 10.28
CA LYS A 201 16.29 -46.97 11.31
C LYS A 201 16.89 -46.95 12.73
N TYR A 202 18.00 -47.63 12.94
CA TYR A 202 18.71 -47.60 14.23
C TYR A 202 19.24 -46.21 14.56
N PHE A 203 19.82 -45.52 13.57
CA PHE A 203 20.23 -44.13 13.72
C PHE A 203 19.06 -43.21 14.13
N LEU A 204 17.88 -43.36 13.52
CA LEU A 204 16.70 -42.57 13.88
C LEU A 204 16.21 -42.84 15.31
N LEU A 205 16.15 -44.11 15.70
CA LEU A 205 15.71 -44.51 17.04
C LEU A 205 16.69 -44.07 18.13
N GLU A 206 17.98 -44.19 17.87
CA GLU A 206 19.05 -43.85 18.81
C GLU A 206 19.22 -42.32 18.96
N ASN A 207 18.95 -41.55 17.90
CA ASN A 207 19.04 -40.09 17.90
C ASN A 207 17.68 -39.39 17.99
N LYS A 208 16.62 -40.09 18.43
CA LYS A 208 15.24 -39.59 18.42
C LYS A 208 15.10 -38.18 19.01
N PHE A 209 15.79 -37.88 20.11
CA PHE A 209 15.79 -36.54 20.72
C PHE A 209 16.42 -35.46 19.82
N ILE A 210 17.60 -35.73 19.24
CA ILE A 210 18.31 -34.78 18.37
C ILE A 210 17.52 -34.58 17.07
N ILE A 211 16.94 -35.63 16.52
CA ILE A 211 16.16 -35.59 15.29
C ILE A 211 14.85 -34.82 15.50
N ILE A 212 14.13 -35.06 16.60
CA ILE A 212 12.92 -34.28 16.94
C ILE A 212 13.26 -32.80 17.11
N LEU A 213 14.38 -32.50 17.76
CA LEU A 213 14.85 -31.12 17.92
C LEU A 213 15.16 -30.49 16.56
N MET A 214 15.91 -31.17 15.68
CA MET A 214 16.20 -30.69 14.32
C MET A 214 14.95 -30.55 13.45
N SER A 215 14.00 -31.49 13.52
CA SER A 215 12.78 -31.42 12.70
C SER A 215 11.84 -30.32 13.19
N GLY A 216 11.66 -30.18 14.51
CA GLY A 216 10.86 -29.09 15.09
C GLY A 216 11.45 -27.72 14.74
N THR A 217 12.77 -27.64 14.70
CA THR A 217 13.50 -26.47 14.25
C THR A 217 13.27 -26.12 12.78
N VAL A 218 13.33 -27.10 11.88
CA VAL A 218 13.04 -26.89 10.45
C VAL A 218 11.60 -26.42 10.26
N LEU A 219 10.65 -27.03 10.97
CA LEU A 219 9.24 -26.60 10.96
C LEU A 219 9.06 -25.17 11.48
N PHE A 220 9.78 -24.79 12.54
CA PHE A 220 9.76 -23.44 13.08
C PHE A 220 10.32 -22.41 12.08
N ILE A 221 11.44 -22.72 11.40
CA ILE A 221 12.01 -21.88 10.35
C ILE A 221 11.03 -21.72 9.18
N VAL A 222 10.40 -22.82 8.73
CA VAL A 222 9.40 -22.79 7.66
C VAL A 222 8.18 -21.96 8.09
N GLY A 223 7.71 -22.13 9.33
CA GLY A 223 6.59 -21.36 9.88
C GLY A 223 6.89 -19.86 9.95
N ILE A 224 8.09 -19.48 10.42
CA ILE A 224 8.55 -18.09 10.41
C ILE A 224 8.66 -17.56 8.98
N PHE A 225 9.24 -18.35 8.05
CA PHE A 225 9.33 -17.94 6.65
C PHE A 225 7.95 -17.67 6.05
N MET A 226 6.98 -18.57 6.27
CA MET A 226 5.60 -18.38 5.82
C MET A 226 4.97 -17.15 6.46
N PHE A 227 5.12 -16.97 7.78
CA PHE A 227 4.59 -15.83 8.51
C PHE A 227 5.17 -14.50 8.01
N PHE A 228 6.50 -14.42 7.84
CA PHE A 228 7.18 -13.22 7.33
C PHE A 228 6.78 -12.93 5.88
N ASN A 229 6.70 -13.97 5.04
CA ASN A 229 6.29 -13.82 3.65
C ASN A 229 4.85 -13.29 3.55
N TYR A 230 3.94 -13.81 4.37
CA TYR A 230 2.55 -13.35 4.44
C TYR A 230 2.42 -11.92 4.99
N LYS A 231 3.09 -11.61 6.10
CA LYS A 231 2.94 -10.32 6.77
C LYS A 231 3.68 -9.17 6.11
N PHE A 232 4.85 -9.41 5.52
CA PHE A 232 5.74 -8.31 5.10
C PHE A 232 6.05 -8.30 3.61
N VAL A 233 6.20 -9.46 2.97
CA VAL A 233 6.57 -9.51 1.54
C VAL A 233 5.34 -9.37 0.66
N ASN A 234 4.30 -10.16 0.92
CA ASN A 234 3.03 -10.15 0.18
C ASN A 234 1.91 -9.48 0.99
N LYS A 235 2.23 -8.39 1.70
CA LYS A 235 1.25 -7.63 2.47
C LYS A 235 0.17 -7.08 1.54
N VAL A 236 -1.08 -7.29 1.91
CA VAL A 236 -2.24 -6.64 1.29
C VAL A 236 -2.74 -5.58 2.25
N TYR A 237 -2.66 -4.32 1.83
CA TYR A 237 -3.05 -3.16 2.62
C TYR A 237 -4.57 -3.00 2.63
N SER A 238 -5.10 -2.43 3.72
CA SER A 238 -6.51 -2.09 3.86
C SER A 238 -6.80 -0.66 3.39
N LEU A 239 -8.08 -0.27 3.30
CA LEU A 239 -8.44 1.13 3.09
C LEU A 239 -7.93 2.00 4.25
N ASN A 240 -7.55 3.24 3.94
CA ASN A 240 -6.95 4.23 4.84
C ASN A 240 -5.63 3.79 5.50
N GLU A 241 -5.02 2.69 5.02
CA GLU A 241 -3.69 2.28 5.43
C GLU A 241 -2.68 2.83 4.40
N PRO A 242 -1.84 3.82 4.77
CA PRO A 242 -0.85 4.37 3.86
C PRO A 242 0.25 3.34 3.60
N PHE A 243 0.79 3.35 2.39
CA PHE A 243 1.94 2.54 2.02
C PHE A 243 2.93 3.31 1.17
N ASN A 244 4.21 3.01 1.35
CA ASN A 244 5.28 3.62 0.58
C ASN A 244 5.50 2.89 -0.73
N SER A 245 5.66 3.67 -1.78
CA SER A 245 5.92 3.17 -3.10
C SER A 245 6.82 4.12 -3.89
N ASN A 246 8.10 3.76 -3.97
CA ASN A 246 9.15 4.59 -4.54
C ASN A 246 9.20 5.97 -3.85
N ASN A 247 8.82 7.02 -4.58
CA ASN A 247 8.86 8.40 -4.12
C ASN A 247 7.54 8.88 -3.51
N PHE A 248 6.53 8.02 -3.42
CA PHE A 248 5.19 8.40 -3.00
C PHE A 248 4.71 7.61 -1.78
N VAL A 249 4.00 8.29 -0.89
CA VAL A 249 3.04 7.66 0.02
C VAL A 249 1.70 7.59 -0.70
N ILE A 250 1.11 6.40 -0.76
CA ILE A 250 -0.20 6.19 -1.35
C ILE A 250 -1.15 5.75 -0.25
N GLU A 251 -2.30 6.41 -0.13
CA GLU A 251 -3.36 6.03 0.79
C GLU A 251 -4.68 5.90 0.02
N VAL A 252 -5.28 4.71 0.00
CA VAL A 252 -6.56 4.49 -0.67
C VAL A 252 -7.69 4.77 0.30
N LYS A 253 -8.49 5.81 0.04
CA LYS A 253 -9.54 6.28 0.97
C LYS A 253 -10.84 5.51 0.82
N LYS A 254 -11.35 5.42 -0.41
CA LYS A 254 -12.65 4.80 -0.70
C LYS A 254 -12.66 4.16 -2.09
N ALA A 255 -13.49 3.14 -2.24
CA ALA A 255 -13.82 2.54 -3.52
C ALA A 255 -15.34 2.37 -3.64
N GLN A 256 -15.90 2.80 -4.76
CA GLN A 256 -17.32 2.72 -5.01
C GLN A 256 -17.59 2.29 -6.45
N GLN A 257 -18.61 1.44 -6.63
CA GLN A 257 -19.10 1.13 -7.96
C GLN A 257 -20.12 2.19 -8.38
N THR A 258 -20.20 2.48 -9.66
CA THR A 258 -21.25 3.33 -10.22
C THR A 258 -21.51 3.03 -11.68
N SER A 259 -22.75 3.26 -12.10
CA SER A 259 -23.16 3.17 -13.51
C SER A 259 -23.62 4.52 -14.08
N LEU A 260 -23.60 5.56 -13.25
CA LEU A 260 -24.09 6.89 -13.55
C LEU A 260 -22.94 7.87 -13.77
N ASN A 261 -23.17 8.88 -14.59
CA ASN A 261 -22.29 10.04 -14.65
C ASN A 261 -22.64 11.07 -13.55
N GLN A 262 -21.89 12.16 -13.48
CA GLN A 262 -22.12 13.26 -12.55
C GLN A 262 -23.51 13.92 -12.68
N ARG A 263 -24.19 13.78 -13.82
CA ARG A 263 -25.56 14.28 -14.05
C ARG A 263 -26.65 13.29 -13.64
N GLY A 264 -26.27 12.07 -13.25
CA GLY A 264 -27.21 10.99 -12.91
C GLY A 264 -27.83 10.30 -14.12
N GLU A 265 -27.19 10.38 -15.28
CA GLU A 265 -27.51 9.64 -16.50
C GLU A 265 -26.71 8.33 -16.51
N SER A 266 -27.33 7.24 -16.99
CA SER A 266 -26.62 5.96 -17.11
C SER A 266 -25.66 5.98 -18.29
N ILE A 267 -24.39 5.66 -18.02
CA ILE A 267 -23.28 5.66 -19.00
C ILE A 267 -22.62 4.29 -19.14
N ALA A 268 -23.06 3.31 -18.37
CA ALA A 268 -22.53 1.96 -18.44
C ALA A 268 -23.21 1.18 -19.58
N THR A 269 -22.40 0.55 -20.44
CA THR A 269 -22.89 -0.41 -21.44
C THR A 269 -23.55 -1.60 -20.74
N LEU A 270 -24.43 -2.32 -21.46
CA LEU A 270 -25.05 -3.55 -20.95
C LEU A 270 -23.98 -4.48 -20.34
N ASN A 271 -24.22 -4.98 -19.13
CA ASN A 271 -23.32 -5.84 -18.34
C ASN A 271 -21.99 -5.23 -17.84
N LYS A 272 -21.74 -3.94 -18.05
CA LYS A 272 -20.57 -3.25 -17.51
C LYS A 272 -20.90 -2.35 -16.32
N THR A 273 -19.90 -2.01 -15.53
CA THR A 273 -19.98 -1.03 -14.44
C THR A 273 -18.62 -0.38 -14.24
N TYR A 274 -18.60 0.77 -13.58
CA TYR A 274 -17.35 1.46 -13.24
C TYR A 274 -17.03 1.28 -11.77
N ILE A 275 -15.74 1.12 -11.45
CA ILE A 275 -15.20 1.25 -10.09
C ILE A 275 -14.40 2.54 -10.04
N VAL A 276 -14.78 3.42 -9.12
CA VAL A 276 -14.06 4.66 -8.83
C VAL A 276 -13.33 4.51 -7.51
N VAL A 277 -12.02 4.67 -7.53
CA VAL A 277 -11.13 4.57 -6.37
C VAL A 277 -10.59 5.95 -6.06
N SER A 278 -10.85 6.46 -4.85
CA SER A 278 -10.27 7.70 -4.35
C SER A 278 -9.03 7.42 -3.54
N LEU A 279 -7.97 8.20 -3.77
CA LEU A 279 -6.69 8.03 -3.12
C LEU A 279 -5.99 9.37 -2.88
N ASN A 280 -5.12 9.37 -1.87
CA ASN A 280 -4.22 10.46 -1.57
C ASN A 280 -2.80 10.05 -1.97
N LEU A 281 -2.12 10.96 -2.67
CA LEU A 281 -0.72 10.81 -3.07
C LEU A 281 0.10 11.91 -2.42
N THR A 282 1.11 11.53 -1.65
CA THR A 282 2.07 12.47 -1.08
C THR A 282 3.44 12.22 -1.69
N ASN A 283 4.04 13.22 -2.33
CA ASN A 283 5.41 13.09 -2.85
C ASN A 283 6.43 13.28 -1.73
N LEU A 284 7.25 12.27 -1.45
CA LEU A 284 8.34 12.34 -0.49
C LEU A 284 9.67 12.82 -1.11
N SER A 285 9.80 12.73 -2.44
CA SER A 285 11.01 13.16 -3.12
C SER A 285 11.13 14.67 -3.21
N LYS A 286 12.37 15.15 -3.28
CA LYS A 286 12.69 16.58 -3.47
C LYS A 286 12.23 17.08 -4.84
N ASP A 287 12.30 16.20 -5.84
CA ASP A 287 11.92 16.53 -7.21
C ASP A 287 10.42 16.41 -7.42
N ALA A 288 9.88 17.28 -8.27
CA ALA A 288 8.48 17.20 -8.68
C ALA A 288 8.25 15.95 -9.53
N ASN A 289 7.56 14.97 -8.96
CA ASN A 289 7.34 13.66 -9.57
C ASN A 289 5.85 13.42 -9.81
N SER A 290 5.54 12.52 -10.75
CA SER A 290 4.20 12.06 -11.06
C SER A 290 4.11 10.53 -11.04
N ILE A 291 3.00 10.00 -10.55
CA ILE A 291 2.67 8.58 -10.74
C ILE A 291 2.12 8.39 -12.15
N LYS A 292 2.61 7.38 -12.86
CA LYS A 292 2.04 6.96 -14.14
C LYS A 292 0.79 6.12 -13.89
N THR A 293 -0.29 6.46 -14.55
CA THR A 293 -1.54 5.67 -14.50
C THR A 293 -1.35 4.23 -14.99
N ASP A 294 -0.40 3.98 -15.90
CA ASP A 294 -0.07 2.63 -16.38
C ASP A 294 0.51 1.70 -15.30
N ASP A 295 1.06 2.25 -14.21
CA ASP A 295 1.58 1.46 -13.09
C ASP A 295 0.45 0.95 -12.18
N LEU A 296 -0.79 1.41 -12.40
CA LEU A 296 -1.97 1.04 -11.62
C LEU A 296 -2.84 0.04 -12.39
N SER A 297 -3.36 -0.96 -11.68
CA SER A 297 -4.35 -1.89 -12.24
C SER A 297 -5.27 -2.45 -11.16
N LEU A 298 -6.49 -2.85 -11.52
CA LEU A 298 -7.29 -3.75 -10.69
C LEU A 298 -6.99 -5.21 -11.05
N GLU A 299 -6.82 -6.05 -10.05
CA GLU A 299 -6.77 -7.50 -10.18
C GLU A 299 -8.09 -8.09 -9.68
N ILE A 300 -8.74 -8.86 -10.56
CA ILE A 300 -9.94 -9.65 -10.23
C ILE A 300 -9.79 -11.01 -10.92
N GLU A 301 -9.81 -12.11 -10.15
CA GLU A 301 -9.65 -13.47 -10.68
C GLU A 301 -8.47 -13.62 -11.66
N ASN A 302 -7.31 -13.06 -11.32
CA ASN A 302 -6.09 -13.01 -12.14
C ASN A 302 -6.19 -12.19 -13.44
N LYS A 303 -7.32 -11.53 -13.72
CA LYS A 303 -7.45 -10.54 -14.81
C LYS A 303 -7.02 -9.16 -14.34
N ALA A 304 -6.33 -8.43 -15.20
CA ALA A 304 -5.84 -7.08 -14.95
C ALA A 304 -6.68 -6.05 -15.71
N TYR A 305 -7.29 -5.10 -15.01
CA TYR A 305 -8.02 -3.99 -15.61
C TYR A 305 -7.22 -2.70 -15.46
N LYS A 306 -7.07 -1.95 -16.56
CA LYS A 306 -6.34 -0.68 -16.57
C LYS A 306 -7.27 0.51 -16.29
N PRO A 307 -6.75 1.62 -15.74
CA PRO A 307 -7.49 2.86 -15.62
C PRO A 307 -7.94 3.42 -16.97
N ILE A 308 -9.10 4.09 -17.00
CA ILE A 308 -9.64 4.75 -18.20
C ILE A 308 -9.67 6.27 -17.97
N ILE A 309 -8.63 6.95 -18.45
CA ILE A 309 -8.42 8.39 -18.26
C ILE A 309 -9.52 9.23 -18.94
N SER A 310 -10.00 8.79 -20.11
CA SER A 310 -11.04 9.49 -20.89
C SER A 310 -12.40 9.58 -20.19
N LEU A 311 -12.59 8.87 -19.08
CA LEU A 311 -13.82 8.89 -18.31
C LEU A 311 -13.80 9.86 -17.12
N TYR A 312 -12.66 10.48 -16.79
CA TYR A 312 -12.58 11.34 -15.60
C TYR A 312 -13.58 12.50 -15.60
N ASP A 313 -13.86 13.09 -16.75
CA ASP A 313 -14.85 14.16 -16.88
C ASP A 313 -16.28 13.72 -16.49
N LYS A 314 -16.56 12.41 -16.49
CA LYS A 314 -17.86 11.85 -16.08
C LYS A 314 -17.99 11.65 -14.56
N PHE A 315 -16.91 11.84 -13.81
CA PHE A 315 -16.80 11.57 -12.37
C PHE A 315 -16.21 12.74 -11.58
N ILE A 316 -16.24 13.96 -12.13
CA ILE A 316 -15.71 15.18 -11.50
C ILE A 316 -16.34 15.50 -10.13
N ASP A 317 -17.56 15.00 -9.87
CA ASP A 317 -18.24 15.11 -8.58
C ASP A 317 -17.62 14.23 -7.48
N LEU A 318 -16.77 13.28 -7.86
CA LEU A 318 -16.10 12.34 -6.96
C LEU A 318 -14.64 12.71 -6.66
N GLY A 319 -14.07 13.62 -7.46
CA GLY A 319 -12.70 14.12 -7.30
C GLY A 319 -11.99 14.36 -8.63
N ASN A 320 -10.74 14.80 -8.56
CA ASN A 320 -9.92 15.07 -9.74
C ASN A 320 -9.31 13.77 -10.29
N GLY A 321 -9.40 13.52 -11.59
CA GLY A 321 -8.78 12.35 -12.22
C GLY A 321 -7.25 12.35 -12.11
N LEU A 322 -6.65 11.21 -11.80
CA LEU A 322 -5.19 11.05 -11.81
C LEU A 322 -4.68 10.99 -13.26
N ASN A 323 -4.03 12.04 -13.73
CA ASN A 323 -3.50 12.15 -15.09
C ASN A 323 -2.08 12.72 -15.07
N ASN A 324 -1.12 11.94 -14.53
CA ASN A 324 0.31 12.24 -14.52
C ASN A 324 0.67 13.65 -14.00
N GLN A 325 -0.14 14.23 -13.11
CA GLN A 325 0.16 15.53 -12.53
C GLN A 325 1.40 15.42 -11.64
N LYS A 326 2.28 16.43 -11.71
CA LYS A 326 3.47 16.50 -10.86
C LYS A 326 3.11 17.07 -9.51
N LEU A 327 3.54 16.40 -8.44
CA LEU A 327 3.44 16.87 -7.07
C LEU A 327 4.81 17.37 -6.61
N VAL A 328 4.87 18.54 -5.99
CA VAL A 328 6.13 19.02 -5.37
C VAL A 328 6.36 18.32 -4.03
N GLN A 329 7.55 18.48 -3.45
CA GLN A 329 7.92 17.83 -2.20
C GLN A 329 6.91 18.07 -1.08
N ASN A 330 6.53 16.99 -0.39
CA ASN A 330 5.56 16.92 0.71
C ASN A 330 4.16 17.42 0.37
N GLN A 331 3.87 17.70 -0.90
CA GLN A 331 2.53 18.03 -1.33
C GLN A 331 1.67 16.76 -1.38
N THR A 332 0.47 16.83 -0.81
CA THR A 332 -0.54 15.79 -0.93
C THR A 332 -1.58 16.21 -1.97
N GLY A 333 -1.81 15.34 -2.96
CA GLY A 333 -2.88 15.48 -3.94
C GLY A 333 -3.94 14.41 -3.74
N GLU A 334 -5.20 14.81 -3.86
CA GLU A 334 -6.36 13.91 -3.81
C GLU A 334 -6.84 13.62 -5.22
N TYR A 335 -6.93 12.34 -5.58
CA TYR A 335 -7.24 11.91 -6.93
C TYR A 335 -8.24 10.75 -6.96
N ILE A 336 -8.88 10.59 -8.12
CA ILE A 336 -9.68 9.41 -8.46
C ILE A 336 -9.05 8.63 -9.62
N ILE A 337 -9.22 7.31 -9.55
CA ILE A 337 -8.95 6.39 -10.65
C ILE A 337 -10.25 5.67 -11.02
N VAL A 338 -10.51 5.53 -12.31
CA VAL A 338 -11.74 4.93 -12.84
C VAL A 338 -11.38 3.69 -13.64
N PHE A 339 -12.04 2.58 -13.34
CA PHE A 339 -11.91 1.31 -14.05
C PHE A 339 -13.27 0.87 -14.58
N GLU A 340 -13.30 0.23 -15.75
CA GLU A 340 -14.48 -0.46 -16.27
C GLU A 340 -14.31 -1.96 -16.08
N ILE A 341 -15.34 -2.61 -15.53
CA ILE A 341 -15.37 -4.05 -15.29
C ILE A 341 -16.74 -4.63 -15.64
N GLU A 342 -16.81 -5.94 -15.83
CA GLU A 342 -18.07 -6.66 -15.96
C GLU A 342 -18.80 -6.78 -14.61
N LYS A 343 -20.12 -6.65 -14.61
CA LYS A 343 -20.96 -6.72 -13.40
C LYS A 343 -20.85 -8.05 -12.66
N GLU A 344 -20.52 -9.13 -13.35
CA GLU A 344 -20.31 -10.46 -12.76
C GLU A 344 -19.17 -10.49 -11.73
N TYR A 345 -18.20 -9.59 -11.86
CA TYR A 345 -17.02 -9.54 -10.99
C TYR A 345 -17.21 -8.71 -9.72
N LEU A 346 -18.37 -8.06 -9.53
CA LEU A 346 -18.63 -7.18 -8.38
C LEU A 346 -18.63 -7.89 -7.02
N ASN A 347 -18.94 -9.19 -7.00
CA ASN A 347 -18.98 -10.00 -5.78
C ASN A 347 -17.64 -10.71 -5.50
N LYS A 348 -16.61 -10.47 -6.33
CA LYS A 348 -15.30 -11.10 -6.21
C LYS A 348 -14.35 -10.23 -5.40
N ASP A 349 -13.24 -10.82 -4.97
CA ASP A 349 -12.16 -10.06 -4.33
C ASP A 349 -11.50 -9.14 -5.36
N ILE A 350 -11.65 -7.83 -5.15
CA ILE A 350 -11.09 -6.79 -6.00
C ILE A 350 -9.86 -6.21 -5.30
N ILE A 351 -8.72 -6.27 -5.99
CA ILE A 351 -7.43 -5.83 -5.44
C ILE A 351 -6.87 -4.73 -6.35
N LEU A 352 -6.61 -3.54 -5.78
CA LEU A 352 -5.82 -2.53 -6.47
C LEU A 352 -4.34 -2.91 -6.39
N ARG A 353 -3.66 -2.88 -7.53
CA ARG A 353 -2.22 -3.09 -7.64
C ARG A 353 -1.54 -1.82 -8.11
N TYR A 354 -0.41 -1.52 -7.48
CA TYR A 354 0.53 -0.51 -7.93
C TYR A 354 1.90 -1.13 -8.21
N CYS A 355 2.35 -1.10 -9.46
CA CYS A 355 3.63 -1.62 -9.91
C CYS A 355 4.75 -0.62 -9.59
N TYR A 356 5.56 -0.91 -8.58
CA TYR A 356 6.63 0.00 -8.17
C TYR A 356 8.00 -0.39 -8.74
N LYS A 357 8.15 -1.64 -9.20
CA LYS A 357 9.40 -2.12 -9.78
C LYS A 357 9.13 -3.16 -10.86
N SER A 358 9.85 -3.06 -11.97
CA SER A 358 9.92 -4.10 -13.00
C SER A 358 11.38 -4.48 -13.22
N GLU A 359 11.69 -5.78 -13.15
CA GLU A 359 13.01 -6.32 -13.42
C GLU A 359 12.94 -7.29 -14.58
N ILE A 360 13.88 -7.20 -15.52
CA ILE A 360 14.04 -8.22 -16.56
C ILE A 360 15.03 -9.26 -16.05
N LYS A 361 14.57 -10.49 -15.82
CA LYS A 361 15.42 -11.62 -15.46
C LYS A 361 15.24 -12.73 -16.49
N LYS A 362 16.33 -13.08 -17.17
CA LYS A 362 16.38 -14.18 -18.15
C LYS A 362 15.26 -14.10 -19.21
N GLY A 363 15.04 -12.92 -19.78
CA GLY A 363 14.01 -12.69 -20.81
C GLY A 363 12.56 -12.62 -20.31
N THR A 364 12.32 -12.76 -19.00
CA THR A 364 10.99 -12.59 -18.40
C THR A 364 10.92 -11.30 -17.58
N VAL A 365 9.83 -10.55 -17.72
CA VAL A 365 9.58 -9.32 -16.95
C VAL A 365 8.93 -9.71 -15.63
N LYS A 366 9.65 -9.50 -14.53
CA LYS A 366 9.14 -9.68 -13.17
C LYS A 366 8.70 -8.34 -12.61
N GLN A 367 7.41 -8.21 -12.33
CA GLN A 367 6.81 -7.01 -11.75
C GLN A 367 6.56 -7.20 -10.26
N TYR A 368 6.75 -6.13 -9.50
CA TYR A 368 6.54 -6.08 -8.06
C TYR A 368 5.44 -5.07 -7.75
N PHE A 369 4.46 -5.52 -6.97
CA PHE A 369 3.23 -4.76 -6.72
C PHE A 369 3.01 -4.54 -5.24
N ASN A 370 2.59 -3.32 -4.90
CA ASN A 370 1.83 -3.07 -3.68
C ASN A 370 0.36 -3.41 -3.96
N LYS A 371 -0.31 -4.08 -3.01
CA LYS A 371 -1.67 -4.60 -3.17
C LYS A 371 -2.59 -4.00 -2.11
N VAL A 372 -3.74 -3.49 -2.51
CA VAL A 372 -4.76 -2.94 -1.60
C VAL A 372 -6.08 -3.68 -1.84
N LYS A 373 -6.66 -4.26 -0.78
CA LYS A 373 -7.98 -4.89 -0.89
C LYS A 373 -9.06 -3.80 -0.92
N LEU A 374 -9.94 -3.84 -1.93
CA LEU A 374 -11.00 -2.85 -2.11
C LEU A 374 -12.36 -3.41 -1.71
N PRO A 375 -12.90 -3.06 -0.52
CA PRO A 375 -14.30 -3.26 -0.24
C PRO A 375 -15.13 -2.24 -1.03
N VAL A 376 -15.63 -2.65 -2.19
CA VAL A 376 -16.37 -1.77 -3.10
C VAL A 376 -17.78 -1.54 -2.57
N SER A 377 -18.08 -0.29 -2.24
CA SER A 377 -19.41 0.14 -1.82
C SER A 377 -20.36 0.24 -3.01
N LYS A 378 -21.62 -0.16 -2.80
CA LYS A 378 -22.68 -0.02 -3.81
C LYS A 378 -23.16 1.42 -3.90
N GLU A 379 -23.40 1.89 -5.12
CA GLU A 379 -24.09 3.15 -5.35
C GLU A 379 -25.48 3.11 -4.70
N LYS A 380 -25.80 4.12 -3.88
CA LYS A 380 -27.13 4.26 -3.29
C LYS A 380 -28.17 4.58 -4.37
N SER A 381 -29.42 4.19 -4.16
CA SER A 381 -30.53 4.65 -5.00
C SER A 381 -30.65 6.17 -4.98
N LYS A 382 -31.32 6.74 -5.99
CA LYS A 382 -31.61 8.18 -6.01
C LYS A 382 -32.32 8.59 -4.72
N GLU A 383 -31.79 9.61 -4.06
CA GLU A 383 -32.25 10.07 -2.74
C GLU A 383 -32.45 11.59 -2.78
N ILE A 384 -33.58 12.04 -2.21
CA ILE A 384 -33.84 13.46 -2.03
C ILE A 384 -33.13 13.90 -0.75
N ILE A 385 -32.12 14.76 -0.90
CA ILE A 385 -31.26 15.20 0.20
C ILE A 385 -31.88 16.38 0.94
N ALA A 386 -32.39 17.37 0.20
CA ALA A 386 -33.02 18.55 0.77
C ALA A 386 -34.19 19.03 -0.10
N LYS A 387 -35.17 19.62 0.57
CA LYS A 387 -36.31 20.31 -0.03
C LYS A 387 -36.42 21.71 0.55
N SER A 388 -36.73 22.68 -0.28
CA SER A 388 -36.95 24.07 0.13
C SER A 388 -38.04 24.71 -0.75
N SER A 389 -38.52 25.88 -0.35
CA SER A 389 -39.54 26.65 -1.07
C SER A 389 -39.07 28.08 -1.35
N LEU A 390 -39.80 28.81 -2.19
CA LEU A 390 -39.52 30.21 -2.50
C LEU A 390 -39.21 31.06 -1.27
N ALA A 391 -38.22 31.95 -1.40
CA ALA A 391 -37.66 32.82 -0.36
C ALA A 391 -37.09 32.10 0.88
N SER A 392 -37.01 30.76 0.88
CA SER A 392 -36.38 29.99 1.96
C SER A 392 -35.03 29.41 1.54
N GLU A 393 -34.19 29.13 2.54
CA GLU A 393 -32.84 28.63 2.33
C GLU A 393 -32.85 27.13 1.99
N LEU A 394 -32.08 26.77 0.96
CA LEU A 394 -31.75 25.38 0.62
C LEU A 394 -30.29 25.13 0.98
N ASP A 395 -30.08 24.31 2.02
CA ASP A 395 -28.75 23.87 2.41
C ASP A 395 -28.36 22.56 1.71
N PHE A 396 -27.18 22.51 1.07
CA PHE A 396 -26.73 21.30 0.38
C PHE A 396 -26.15 20.21 1.32
N LYS A 397 -25.49 20.63 2.42
CA LYS A 397 -24.89 19.87 3.56
C LYS A 397 -24.03 18.64 3.27
N ILE A 398 -23.85 18.23 2.02
CA ILE A 398 -23.21 16.96 1.65
C ILE A 398 -22.28 17.19 0.44
N GLU A 399 -21.23 16.38 0.33
CA GLU A 399 -20.43 16.26 -0.90
C GLU A 399 -21.32 16.15 -2.15
N PRO A 400 -20.96 16.77 -3.29
CA PRO A 400 -19.74 17.56 -3.51
C PRO A 400 -19.87 19.05 -3.15
N LEU A 401 -21.05 19.50 -2.68
CA LEU A 401 -21.37 20.91 -2.48
C LEU A 401 -21.18 21.40 -1.03
N TYR A 402 -20.98 20.49 -0.07
CA TYR A 402 -20.75 20.79 1.36
C TYR A 402 -21.76 21.81 1.91
N ASN A 403 -21.34 22.85 2.64
CA ASN A 403 -22.25 23.81 3.28
C ASN A 403 -22.66 24.96 2.37
N SER A 404 -22.67 24.74 1.06
CA SER A 404 -23.20 25.73 0.13
C SER A 404 -24.68 25.97 0.41
N LYS A 405 -25.17 27.16 0.09
CA LYS A 405 -26.54 27.60 0.36
C LYS A 405 -27.13 28.32 -0.83
N LEU A 406 -28.39 28.06 -1.13
CA LEU A 406 -29.15 28.72 -2.19
C LEU A 406 -30.47 29.28 -1.66
N ILE A 407 -30.75 30.54 -1.96
CA ILE A 407 -32.06 31.18 -1.79
C ILE A 407 -32.52 31.65 -3.17
N ILE A 408 -33.79 31.43 -3.49
CA ILE A 408 -34.44 32.01 -4.66
C ILE A 408 -35.50 32.98 -4.15
N ASP A 409 -35.22 34.27 -4.25
CA ASP A 409 -36.03 35.33 -3.65
C ASP A 409 -37.38 35.45 -4.38
N TYR A 410 -37.33 35.45 -5.72
CA TYR A 410 -38.52 35.42 -6.56
C TYR A 410 -38.21 34.89 -7.97
N PHE A 411 -39.28 34.59 -8.70
CA PHE A 411 -39.21 34.25 -10.12
C PHE A 411 -40.30 34.99 -10.93
N VAL A 412 -40.03 35.30 -12.20
CA VAL A 412 -40.98 35.95 -13.12
C VAL A 412 -40.84 35.40 -14.53
N PHE A 413 -41.97 35.17 -15.21
CA PHE A 413 -42.02 34.89 -16.65
C PHE A 413 -42.37 36.15 -17.43
N ASN A 414 -41.56 36.53 -18.43
CA ASN A 414 -41.89 37.60 -19.36
C ASN A 414 -41.25 37.36 -20.73
N ASN A 415 -41.76 38.05 -21.75
CA ASN A 415 -41.17 38.07 -23.10
C ASN A 415 -39.93 38.97 -23.18
N LYS A 416 -39.85 39.97 -22.30
CA LYS A 416 -38.80 40.98 -22.24
C LYS A 416 -38.40 41.21 -20.78
N HIS A 417 -37.09 41.29 -20.53
CA HIS A 417 -36.54 41.68 -19.23
C HIS A 417 -35.45 42.74 -19.42
N THR A 418 -35.45 43.75 -18.56
CA THR A 418 -34.34 44.72 -18.48
C THR A 418 -33.33 44.25 -17.44
N TYR A 419 -32.04 44.40 -17.74
CA TYR A 419 -30.95 44.04 -16.84
C TYR A 419 -29.82 45.08 -16.89
N GLU A 420 -29.09 45.19 -15.78
CA GLU A 420 -27.88 46.01 -15.69
C GLU A 420 -26.66 45.18 -16.09
N MET A 421 -25.80 45.73 -16.95
CA MET A 421 -24.54 45.14 -17.37
C MET A 421 -23.38 46.01 -16.90
N LEU A 422 -22.31 45.38 -16.42
CA LEU A 422 -21.08 46.09 -16.09
C LEU A 422 -20.11 46.04 -17.28
N GLN A 423 -19.73 47.20 -17.79
CA GLN A 423 -18.78 47.33 -18.89
C GLN A 423 -17.56 48.13 -18.43
N CYS A 424 -16.37 47.56 -18.61
CA CYS A 424 -15.12 48.18 -18.16
C CYS A 424 -14.21 48.47 -19.36
N PHE A 425 -13.72 49.70 -19.45
CA PHE A 425 -12.67 50.12 -20.40
C PHE A 425 -11.52 50.75 -19.62
N GLU A 426 -10.28 50.32 -19.91
CA GLU A 426 -9.04 50.92 -19.39
C GLU A 426 -9.06 51.26 -17.87
N LYS A 427 -9.67 50.38 -17.06
CA LYS A 427 -9.84 50.46 -15.58
C LYS A 427 -11.01 51.30 -15.05
N GLN A 428 -11.85 51.88 -15.90
CA GLN A 428 -13.12 52.50 -15.48
C GLN A 428 -14.30 51.61 -15.88
N CYS A 429 -15.20 51.32 -14.93
CA CYS A 429 -16.38 50.49 -15.15
C CYS A 429 -17.65 51.34 -15.05
N PHE A 430 -18.53 51.26 -16.04
CA PHE A 430 -19.85 51.88 -16.03
C PHE A 430 -20.95 50.82 -16.11
N THR A 431 -22.12 51.17 -15.57
CA THR A 431 -23.32 50.33 -15.64
C THR A 431 -24.17 50.77 -16.83
N GLU A 432 -24.48 49.85 -17.73
CA GLU A 432 -25.40 50.07 -18.86
C GLU A 432 -26.68 49.25 -18.64
N ILE A 433 -27.84 49.83 -18.92
CA ILE A 433 -29.12 49.09 -18.89
C ILE A 433 -29.38 48.53 -20.28
N ARG A 434 -29.52 47.20 -20.37
CA ARG A 434 -29.85 46.49 -21.60
C ARG A 434 -31.16 45.73 -21.46
N THR A 435 -31.71 45.35 -22.60
CA THR A 435 -32.94 44.56 -22.67
C THR A 435 -32.66 43.20 -23.28
N LEU A 436 -33.08 42.14 -22.59
CA LEU A 436 -33.16 40.79 -23.13
C LEU A 436 -34.58 40.56 -23.67
N VAL A 437 -34.69 40.18 -24.94
CA VAL A 437 -35.97 39.89 -25.61
C VAL A 437 -35.94 38.47 -26.12
N ASN A 438 -37.02 37.71 -25.90
CA ASN A 438 -37.16 36.41 -26.53
C ASN A 438 -37.40 36.56 -28.04
N GLN A 439 -36.57 35.90 -28.86
CA GLN A 439 -36.67 35.94 -30.32
C GLN A 439 -37.37 34.71 -30.93
N GLN A 440 -37.77 33.72 -30.11
CA GLN A 440 -38.36 32.47 -30.58
C GLN A 440 -39.86 32.38 -30.24
N THR A 441 -40.68 32.08 -31.25
CA THR A 441 -42.12 31.87 -31.10
C THR A 441 -42.42 30.69 -30.16
N GLY A 442 -43.43 30.83 -29.30
CA GLY A 442 -43.87 29.79 -28.34
C GLY A 442 -42.98 29.62 -27.09
N LYS A 443 -42.04 30.54 -26.85
CA LYS A 443 -41.15 30.52 -25.68
C LYS A 443 -41.27 31.83 -24.87
N LYS A 444 -40.83 31.78 -23.62
CA LYS A 444 -40.74 32.90 -22.67
C LYS A 444 -39.38 32.86 -21.96
N ILE A 445 -39.05 33.94 -21.25
CA ILE A 445 -37.87 34.01 -20.39
C ILE A 445 -38.31 33.93 -18.93
N LEU A 446 -37.82 32.91 -18.24
CA LEU A 446 -37.86 32.77 -16.79
C LEU A 446 -36.68 33.55 -16.20
N LYS A 447 -36.99 34.56 -15.39
CA LYS A 447 -36.04 35.26 -14.53
C LYS A 447 -36.07 34.63 -13.14
N LEU A 448 -34.89 34.26 -12.61
CA LEU A 448 -34.71 33.84 -11.22
C LEU A 448 -33.78 34.84 -10.52
N GLN A 449 -34.22 35.45 -9.42
CA GLN A 449 -33.31 36.18 -8.53
C GLN A 449 -32.76 35.19 -7.51
N THR A 450 -31.45 34.97 -7.53
CA THR A 450 -30.79 33.95 -6.70
C THR A 450 -29.85 34.58 -5.69
N ASN A 451 -29.66 33.95 -4.54
CA ASN A 451 -28.59 34.27 -3.62
C ASN A 451 -27.87 32.97 -3.27
N TYR A 452 -26.64 32.83 -3.77
CA TYR A 452 -25.85 31.62 -3.62
C TYR A 452 -24.58 31.91 -2.84
N LEU A 453 -24.33 31.10 -1.82
CA LEU A 453 -23.10 31.12 -1.03
C LEU A 453 -22.39 29.78 -1.24
N ALA A 454 -21.25 29.81 -1.91
CA ALA A 454 -20.42 28.64 -2.17
C ALA A 454 -19.53 28.30 -0.95
N ASP A 455 -19.45 27.03 -0.58
CA ASP A 455 -18.46 26.54 0.38
C ASP A 455 -17.05 26.54 -0.25
N LYS A 456 -16.01 26.82 0.54
CA LYS A 456 -14.61 26.81 0.07
C LYS A 456 -14.09 25.41 -0.23
N LYS A 457 -14.76 24.36 0.26
CA LYS A 457 -14.35 22.96 0.12
C LYS A 457 -15.00 22.25 -1.06
N ILE A 458 -15.79 22.93 -1.89
CA ILE A 458 -16.49 22.32 -3.03
C ILE A 458 -15.52 21.51 -3.91
N ILE A 459 -15.94 20.31 -4.30
CA ILE A 459 -15.15 19.43 -5.19
C ILE A 459 -15.29 19.86 -6.65
N ILE A 460 -16.52 20.18 -7.08
CA ILE A 460 -16.83 20.61 -8.44
C ILE A 460 -16.52 22.10 -8.57
N LYS A 461 -15.34 22.48 -9.08
CA LYS A 461 -14.96 23.91 -9.21
C LYS A 461 -16.00 24.78 -9.91
N GLU A 462 -16.68 24.25 -10.93
CA GLU A 462 -17.74 24.96 -11.64
C GLU A 462 -18.91 25.36 -10.71
N ALA A 463 -19.12 24.62 -9.61
CA ALA A 463 -20.17 24.89 -8.63
C ALA A 463 -19.86 26.04 -7.67
N GLU A 464 -18.74 26.75 -7.84
CA GLU A 464 -18.55 28.08 -7.24
C GLU A 464 -19.57 29.10 -7.77
N ASN A 465 -20.12 28.87 -8.98
CA ASN A 465 -21.13 29.72 -9.58
C ASN A 465 -22.46 28.97 -9.78
N ILE A 466 -23.53 29.48 -9.17
CA ILE A 466 -24.88 28.92 -9.27
C ILE A 466 -25.38 28.80 -10.73
N GLN A 467 -25.01 29.72 -11.61
CA GLN A 467 -25.36 29.65 -13.03
C GLN A 467 -24.85 28.35 -13.66
N GLN A 468 -23.60 27.98 -13.38
CA GLN A 468 -23.00 26.75 -13.89
C GLN A 468 -23.64 25.51 -13.26
N ILE A 469 -24.01 25.56 -11.96
CA ILE A 469 -24.76 24.48 -11.32
C ILE A 469 -26.07 24.24 -12.06
N LEU A 470 -26.88 25.29 -12.26
CA LEU A 470 -28.19 25.18 -12.90
C LEU A 470 -28.07 24.76 -14.36
N LYS A 471 -27.05 25.21 -15.07
CA LYS A 471 -26.77 24.81 -16.45
C LYS A 471 -26.38 23.33 -16.57
N ASN A 472 -25.55 22.82 -15.65
CA ASN A 472 -24.97 21.48 -15.75
C ASN A 472 -25.79 20.40 -15.04
N TYR A 473 -26.49 20.76 -13.96
CA TYR A 473 -27.19 19.84 -13.05
C TYR A 473 -28.66 20.21 -12.81
N GLY A 474 -29.11 21.37 -13.31
CA GLY A 474 -30.46 21.90 -13.08
C GLY A 474 -31.47 21.52 -14.17
N PHE A 475 -32.69 21.25 -13.75
CA PHE A 475 -33.86 21.11 -14.63
C PHE A 475 -35.14 21.48 -13.88
N LEU A 476 -36.20 21.79 -14.62
CA LEU A 476 -37.52 22.08 -14.06
C LEU A 476 -38.40 20.84 -14.14
N GLU A 477 -39.10 20.53 -13.05
CA GLU A 477 -40.23 19.61 -13.06
C GLU A 477 -41.51 20.39 -12.84
N TYR A 478 -42.51 20.14 -13.68
CA TYR A 478 -43.76 20.87 -13.62
C TYR A 478 -44.95 20.00 -13.99
N GLU A 479 -46.13 20.39 -13.52
CA GLU A 479 -47.37 19.67 -13.73
C GLU A 479 -48.40 20.54 -14.45
N VAL A 480 -48.92 20.04 -15.58
CA VAL A 480 -50.00 20.69 -16.35
C VAL A 480 -51.06 19.63 -16.61
N ASN A 481 -52.32 19.91 -16.27
CA ASN A 481 -53.45 18.98 -16.46
C ASN A 481 -53.16 17.57 -15.91
N SER A 482 -52.62 17.49 -14.69
CA SER A 482 -52.27 16.24 -14.00
C SER A 482 -51.19 15.38 -14.68
N LYS A 483 -50.47 15.92 -15.68
CA LYS A 483 -49.32 15.27 -16.30
C LYS A 483 -48.03 15.97 -15.86
N LYS A 484 -47.04 15.16 -15.45
CA LYS A 484 -45.72 15.63 -15.04
C LYS A 484 -44.77 15.69 -16.23
N TYR A 485 -44.06 16.80 -16.34
CA TYR A 485 -43.07 17.05 -17.37
C TYR A 485 -41.73 17.42 -16.72
N SER A 486 -40.65 17.16 -17.44
CA SER A 486 -39.29 17.56 -17.07
C SER A 486 -38.67 18.34 -18.21
N LEU A 487 -38.10 19.51 -17.90
CA LEU A 487 -37.52 20.44 -18.87
C LEU A 487 -36.10 20.81 -18.45
N LYS A 488 -35.13 20.54 -19.32
CA LYS A 488 -33.75 21.00 -19.13
C LYS A 488 -33.66 22.52 -19.30
N LEU A 489 -32.89 23.16 -18.43
CA LEU A 489 -32.68 24.61 -18.49
C LEU A 489 -31.79 25.00 -19.68
N ILE A 490 -32.26 25.99 -20.44
CA ILE A 490 -31.48 26.64 -21.50
C ILE A 490 -31.09 28.02 -20.98
N ASP A 491 -29.83 28.16 -20.57
CA ASP A 491 -29.27 29.40 -20.05
C ASP A 491 -29.12 30.45 -21.15
N VAL A 492 -29.79 31.58 -20.99
CA VAL A 492 -29.73 32.76 -21.86
C VAL A 492 -29.25 34.00 -21.08
N THR A 493 -28.65 33.79 -19.91
CA THR A 493 -28.13 34.85 -19.06
C THR A 493 -26.99 35.59 -19.78
N PRO A 494 -27.11 36.92 -19.99
CA PRO A 494 -26.09 37.72 -20.64
C PRO A 494 -24.76 37.71 -19.87
N LYS A 495 -23.64 37.82 -20.61
CA LYS A 495 -22.31 37.98 -20.00
C LYS A 495 -22.21 39.32 -19.26
N ASN A 496 -21.46 39.35 -18.16
CA ASN A 496 -21.20 40.55 -17.34
C ASN A 496 -22.45 41.23 -16.76
N ILE A 497 -23.50 40.46 -16.51
CA ILE A 497 -24.65 40.98 -15.77
C ILE A 497 -24.24 41.42 -14.37
N LYS A 498 -24.75 42.58 -13.96
CA LYS A 498 -24.58 43.12 -12.62
C LYS A 498 -25.76 42.67 -11.77
N GLY A 499 -25.48 41.98 -10.66
CA GLY A 499 -26.50 41.46 -9.75
C GLY A 499 -26.56 39.93 -9.73
N LYS A 500 -27.69 39.38 -9.28
CA LYS A 500 -27.85 37.94 -9.03
C LYS A 500 -28.99 37.29 -9.83
N ASP A 501 -29.38 37.96 -10.90
CA ASP A 501 -30.45 37.54 -11.79
C ASP A 501 -29.94 36.54 -12.82
N LEU A 502 -30.65 35.42 -12.96
CA LEU A 502 -30.40 34.40 -13.97
C LEU A 502 -31.59 34.32 -14.92
N PHE A 503 -31.31 34.11 -16.21
CA PHE A 503 -32.33 34.07 -17.26
C PHE A 503 -32.29 32.74 -17.99
N PHE A 504 -33.44 32.07 -18.03
CA PHE A 504 -33.60 30.78 -18.70
C PHE A 504 -34.73 30.83 -19.72
N GLN A 505 -34.51 30.21 -20.87
CA GLN A 505 -35.54 30.07 -21.89
C GLN A 505 -36.46 28.89 -21.56
N VAL A 506 -37.77 29.14 -21.56
CA VAL A 506 -38.79 28.14 -21.19
C VAL A 506 -39.99 28.18 -22.17
N PRO A 507 -40.78 27.10 -22.30
CA PRO A 507 -42.03 27.10 -23.06
C PRO A 507 -43.06 28.06 -22.46
N GLU A 508 -43.85 28.71 -23.31
CA GLU A 508 -44.87 29.68 -22.86
C GLU A 508 -45.94 29.07 -21.93
N GLY A 509 -46.32 27.81 -22.17
CA GLY A 509 -47.30 27.09 -21.34
C GLY A 509 -46.86 26.80 -19.91
N LEU A 510 -45.61 27.06 -19.54
CA LEU A 510 -45.07 26.79 -18.21
C LEU A 510 -45.66 27.70 -17.12
N GLU A 511 -46.07 28.92 -17.48
CA GLU A 511 -46.70 29.88 -16.56
C GLU A 511 -48.01 29.33 -15.96
N ASN A 512 -48.73 28.53 -16.76
CA ASN A 512 -49.98 27.90 -16.41
C ASN A 512 -49.80 26.59 -15.62
N ALA A 513 -48.58 26.20 -15.25
CA ALA A 513 -48.35 24.99 -14.47
C ALA A 513 -49.00 25.08 -13.08
N ASN A 514 -49.57 23.97 -12.62
CA ASN A 514 -50.16 23.82 -11.29
C ASN A 514 -49.09 23.67 -10.20
N SER A 515 -47.95 23.08 -10.56
CA SER A 515 -46.78 22.98 -9.71
C SER A 515 -45.52 23.19 -10.54
N LEU A 516 -44.53 23.89 -9.98
CA LEU A 516 -43.23 24.12 -10.60
C LEU A 516 -42.12 23.95 -9.56
N LYS A 517 -41.17 23.06 -9.87
CA LYS A 517 -39.99 22.77 -9.04
C LYS A 517 -38.73 22.96 -9.85
N LEU A 518 -37.74 23.61 -9.25
CA LEU A 518 -36.37 23.57 -9.71
C LEU A 518 -35.66 22.39 -9.03
N ILE A 519 -35.13 21.48 -9.83
CA ILE A 519 -34.41 20.31 -9.37
C ILE A 519 -32.92 20.48 -9.71
N ILE A 520 -32.06 20.29 -8.72
CA ILE A 520 -30.62 20.15 -8.92
C ILE A 520 -30.27 18.69 -8.64
N GLN A 521 -29.76 17.98 -9.65
CA GLN A 521 -29.40 16.57 -9.52
C GLN A 521 -27.90 16.37 -9.81
N ILE A 522 -27.19 15.91 -8.79
CA ILE A 522 -25.77 15.51 -8.90
C ILE A 522 -25.69 14.03 -8.61
N ARG A 523 -25.43 13.23 -9.66
CA ARG A 523 -25.42 11.76 -9.61
C ARG A 523 -26.74 11.21 -9.03
N THR A 524 -26.72 10.67 -7.81
CA THR A 524 -27.89 10.11 -7.11
C THR A 524 -28.53 11.08 -6.11
N LYS A 525 -27.88 12.23 -5.85
CA LYS A 525 -28.32 13.23 -4.89
C LYS A 525 -29.23 14.24 -5.59
N ARG A 526 -30.43 14.40 -5.06
CA ARG A 526 -31.45 15.28 -5.61
C ARG A 526 -31.84 16.35 -4.61
N TYR A 527 -31.85 17.60 -5.05
CA TYR A 527 -32.27 18.76 -4.29
C TYR A 527 -33.47 19.40 -4.97
N GLU A 528 -34.55 19.63 -4.22
CA GLU A 528 -35.80 20.15 -4.77
C GLU A 528 -36.09 21.54 -4.20
N TYR A 529 -36.40 22.49 -5.08
CA TYR A 529 -36.79 23.84 -4.71
C TYR A 529 -38.15 24.16 -5.32
N GLN A 530 -39.17 24.31 -4.46
CA GLN A 530 -40.54 24.62 -4.88
C GLN A 530 -40.66 26.09 -5.28
N LEU A 531 -41.01 26.35 -6.54
CA LEU A 531 -41.26 27.70 -7.06
C LEU A 531 -42.76 28.03 -7.04
N LYS A 532 -43.62 27.09 -7.47
CA LYS A 532 -45.08 27.24 -7.52
C LYS A 532 -45.79 26.00 -7.03
#